data_AF-A0A0B5EZ69-F1
#
_entry.id   AF-A0A0B5EZ69-F1
#
_cell.length_a   1.000
_cell.length_b   1.000
_cell.length_c   1.000
_cell.angle_alpha   90.00
_cell.angle_beta   90.00
_cell.angle_gamma   90.00
#
_symmetry.space_group_name_H-M   'P 1'
#
loop_
_entity.id
_entity.type
_entity.pdbx_description
1 polymer ?
#
loop_
_entity_poly.entity_id
_entity_poly.type
_entity_poly.pdbx_seq_one_letter_code
_entity_poly.pdbx_strand_id
1 'polypeptide(L)' 'MWCVDVHLHKAYWTADEDRAKDRGGRLALAPLAMACLAYDGGIPLHVASDYLPGHLLRRSWVGEFET' A
#
# COMPACT_ATOMS: atom_id res chain seq x y z
N MET A 1 4.96 -11.20 -13.95
CA MET A 1 4.64 -9.79 -13.62
C MET A 1 3.70 -9.81 -12.43
N TRP A 2 4.15 -9.36 -11.25
CA TRP A 2 3.34 -9.37 -10.03
C TRP A 2 2.56 -8.06 -9.94
N CYS A 3 1.23 -8.15 -9.89
CA CYS A 3 0.35 -7.00 -9.67
C CYS A 3 -0.20 -7.08 -8.24
N VAL A 4 0.02 -6.04 -7.45
CA VAL A 4 -0.54 -5.90 -6.12
C VAL A 4 -1.83 -5.08 -6.27
N ASP A 5 -3.00 -5.73 -6.16
CA ASP A 5 -4.27 -5.07 -6.45
C ASP A 5 -4.77 -4.23 -5.26
N VAL A 6 -4.54 -2.93 -5.36
CA VAL A 6 -5.05 -1.91 -4.41
C VAL A 6 -6.42 -1.38 -4.80
N HIS A 7 -6.90 -1.69 -6.01
CA HIS A 7 -8.17 -1.17 -6.54
C HIS A 7 -9.35 -1.86 -5.86
N LEU A 8 -9.28 -3.17 -5.64
CA LEU A 8 -10.26 -3.93 -4.89
C LEU A 8 -10.31 -3.50 -3.41
N HIS A 9 -9.15 -3.21 -2.81
CA HIS A 9 -9.10 -2.66 -1.44
C HIS A 9 -9.85 -1.32 -1.38
N LYS A 10 -9.54 -0.40 -2.29
CA LYS A 10 -10.26 0.88 -2.39
C LYS A 10 -11.76 0.67 -2.56
N ALA A 11 -12.16 -0.12 -3.56
CA ALA A 11 -13.56 -0.36 -3.89
C ALA A 11 -14.35 -0.95 -2.71
N TYR A 12 -13.75 -1.89 -1.96
CA TYR A 12 -14.38 -2.47 -0.78
C TYR A 12 -14.56 -1.45 0.35
N TRP A 13 -13.53 -0.66 0.65
CA TRP A 13 -13.56 0.28 1.77
C TRP A 13 -14.35 1.55 1.47
N THR A 14 -14.53 1.93 0.20
CA THR A 14 -15.36 3.08 -0.18
C THR A 14 -16.79 2.69 -0.59
N ALA A 15 -17.19 1.44 -0.38
CA ALA A 15 -18.51 0.95 -0.81
C ALA A 15 -19.68 1.51 0.02
N ASP A 16 -19.44 1.95 1.24
CA ASP A 16 -20.40 2.71 2.06
C ASP A 16 -19.69 3.68 3.01
N GLU A 17 -20.46 4.60 3.58
CA GLU A 17 -19.93 5.67 4.43
C GLU A 17 -19.30 5.17 5.74
N ASP A 18 -19.81 4.09 6.33
CA ASP A 18 -19.31 3.56 7.59
C ASP A 18 -17.94 2.92 7.37
N ARG A 19 -17.80 2.10 6.32
CA ARG A 19 -16.52 1.53 5.88
C ARG A 19 -15.54 2.62 5.45
N ALA A 20 -15.99 3.67 4.76
CA ALA A 20 -15.10 4.73 4.32
C ALA A 20 -14.46 5.51 5.48
N LYS A 21 -15.11 5.54 6.66
CA LYS A 21 -14.62 6.19 7.88
C LYS A 21 -13.79 5.25 8.76
N ASP A 22 -13.78 3.96 8.47
CA ASP A 22 -13.02 2.97 9.23
C ASP A 22 -11.50 3.15 9.02
N ARG A 23 -10.76 3.08 10.13
CA ARG A 23 -9.30 3.23 10.12
C ARG A 23 -8.60 2.08 9.39
N GLY A 24 -9.20 0.89 9.37
CA GLY A 24 -8.68 -0.29 8.69
C GLY A 24 -8.59 -0.12 7.16
N GLY A 25 -9.45 0.73 6.59
CA GLY A 25 -9.43 1.03 5.16
C GLY A 25 -8.29 1.90 4.70
N ARG A 26 -7.63 2.64 5.60
CA ARG A 26 -6.61 3.64 5.24
C ARG A 26 -5.32 3.06 4.68
N LEU A 27 -5.03 1.80 5.00
CA LEU A 27 -3.81 1.14 4.55
C LEU A 27 -4.16 -0.23 3.98
N ALA A 28 -3.69 -0.52 2.77
CA ALA A 28 -3.81 -1.84 2.17
C ALA A 28 -2.72 -2.75 2.76
N LEU A 29 -2.89 -3.19 4.02
CA LEU A 29 -1.83 -3.87 4.77
C LEU A 29 -1.36 -5.18 4.13
N ALA A 30 -2.29 -6.02 3.67
CA ALA A 30 -1.94 -7.28 2.99
C ALA A 30 -1.25 -7.02 1.63
N PRO A 31 -1.79 -6.14 0.76
CA PRO A 31 -1.06 -5.66 -0.42
C PRO A 31 0.34 -5.10 -0.12
N LEU A 32 0.49 -4.30 0.95
CA LEU A 32 1.78 -3.75 1.37
C LEU A 32 2.76 -4.86 1.78
N ALA A 33 2.31 -5.86 2.54
CA ALA A 33 3.15 -7.00 2.92
C ALA A 33 3.68 -7.76 1.69
N MET A 34 2.81 -8.01 0.70
CA MET A 34 3.20 -8.64 -0.56
C MET A 34 4.18 -7.78 -1.35
N ALA A 35 3.97 -6.47 -1.38
CA ALA A 35 4.89 -5.54 -2.02
C ALA A 35 6.27 -5.54 -1.32
N CYS A 36 6.33 -5.58 0.01
CA CYS A 36 7.60 -5.69 0.74
C CYS A 36 8.37 -6.98 0.35
N LEU A 37 7.68 -8.13 0.30
CA LEU A 37 8.29 -9.39 -0.12
C LEU A 37 8.81 -9.33 -1.56
N ALA A 38 8.05 -8.72 -2.46
CA ALA A 38 8.47 -8.53 -3.85
C ALA A 38 9.67 -7.60 -3.97
N TYR A 39 9.67 -6.48 -3.22
CA TYR A 39 10.77 -5.52 -3.16
C TYR A 39 12.06 -6.19 -2.66
N ASP A 40 11.97 -7.00 -1.60
CA ASP A 40 13.09 -7.78 -1.07
C ASP A 40 13.61 -8.82 -2.07
N GLY A 41 12.71 -9.43 -2.84
CA GLY A 41 13.04 -10.38 -3.89
C GLY A 41 13.59 -9.75 -5.17
N GLY A 42 13.77 -8.43 -5.24
CA GLY A 42 14.19 -7.73 -6.45
C GLY A 42 13.17 -7.78 -7.59
N ILE A 43 11.91 -8.08 -7.28
CA ILE A 43 10.82 -8.13 -8.26
C ILE A 43 10.37 -6.69 -8.54
N PRO A 44 10.34 -6.23 -9.81
CA PRO A 44 9.90 -4.89 -10.13
C PRO A 44 8.43 -4.68 -9.78
N LEU A 45 8.15 -3.61 -9.03
CA LEU A 45 6.82 -3.17 -8.64
C LEU A 45 6.41 -1.97 -9.48
N HIS A 46 5.17 -1.96 -9.99
CA HIS A 46 4.65 -0.91 -10.87
C HIS A 46 3.33 -0.30 -10.37
N VAL A 47 3.19 -0.17 -9.05
CA VAL A 47 2.03 0.45 -8.39
C VAL A 47 2.51 1.60 -7.52
N ALA A 48 2.11 2.82 -7.89
CA ALA A 48 2.13 3.98 -7.02
C ALA A 48 0.68 4.22 -6.57
N SER A 49 0.44 4.18 -5.25
CA SER A 49 -0.88 4.35 -4.66
C SER A 49 -0.76 4.93 -3.26
N ASP A 50 -1.70 5.79 -2.89
CA ASP A 50 -1.77 6.35 -1.53
C ASP A 50 -2.03 5.26 -0.47
N TYR A 51 -2.62 4.12 -0.87
CA TYR A 51 -2.80 2.96 -0.01
C TYR A 51 -1.52 2.13 0.18
N LEU A 52 -0.45 2.44 -0.57
CA LEU A 52 0.82 1.72 -0.58
C LEU A 52 1.99 2.72 -0.35
N PRO A 53 2.15 3.21 0.89
CA PRO A 53 3.12 4.26 1.20
C PRO A 53 4.55 3.84 0.85
N GLY A 54 5.13 4.55 -0.13
CA GLY A 54 6.42 4.17 -0.71
C GLY A 54 7.60 4.19 0.27
N HIS A 55 7.58 5.09 1.25
CA HIS A 55 8.64 5.14 2.28
C HIS A 55 8.61 3.91 3.19
N LEU A 56 7.41 3.44 3.57
CA LEU A 56 7.23 2.19 4.31
C LEU A 56 7.70 0.98 3.50
N LEU A 57 7.34 0.93 2.20
CA LEU A 57 7.80 -0.12 1.29
C LEU A 57 9.33 -0.17 1.17
N ARG A 58 9.98 1.00 1.10
CA ARG A 58 11.44 1.13 0.97
C ARG A 58 12.19 1.06 2.29
N ARG A 59 11.49 0.86 3.41
CA ARG A 59 12.04 0.88 4.78
C ARG A 59 12.76 2.18 5.13
N SER A 60 12.33 3.28 4.52
CA SER A 60 12.92 4.58 4.82
C SER A 60 12.51 5.04 6.22
N TRP A 61 13.44 5.64 6.94
CA TRP A 61 13.19 6.21 8.25
C TRP A 61 12.88 7.70 8.19
N VAL A 62 12.17 8.20 9.20
CA VAL A 62 11.94 9.64 9.35
C VAL A 62 13.30 10.35 9.43
N GLY A 63 13.52 11.34 8.56
CA GLY A 63 14.80 12.03 8.41
C GLY A 63 15.63 11.60 7.18
N GLU A 64 15.25 10.54 6.48
CA GLU A 64 15.88 10.10 5.22
C GLU A 64 15.23 10.70 3.96
N PHE A 65 14.17 11.50 4.13
CA PHE A 65 13.42 12.15 3.05
C PHE A 65 12.90 13.52 3.51
N GLU A 66 12.74 14.45 2.56
CA GLU A 66 12.12 15.76 2.83
C GLU A 66 10.64 15.55 3.24
N THR A 67 10.25 16.17 4.34
CA THR A 67 8.90 16.09 4.93
C THR A 67 8.08 17.34 4.69
#